data_AF-A0A254NME2-F1
#
_entry.id   AF-A0A254NME2-F1
#
_cell.length_a   1.000
_cell.length_b   1.000
_cell.length_c   1.000
_cell.angle_alpha   90.00
_cell.angle_beta   90.00
_cell.angle_gamma   90.00
#
_symmetry.space_group_name_H-M   'P 1'
#
loop_
_entity.id
_entity.type
_entity.pdbx_description
1 polymer ?
#
loop_
_entity_poly.entity_id
_entity_poly.type
_entity_poly.pdbx_seq_one_letter_code
_entity_poly.pdbx_strand_id
1 'polypeptide(L)'
;MPSLIQSLNHLKTEDIPWSRLTTPYGKGTEIPDLIRERRFGEIGQLVEHQGTLWQVTPWTLLFMLRESAGKRLDELPENERWVYKAVWEAIRDVEESGQEIPEYPADPLELLREELLWAEDSDEEDESEWLAEEMRGYDPASFAAYYVYSRMLLEEAFSDDYGTNAKRSERSE
;
A
#
# COMPACT_ATOMS: atom_id res chain seq x y z
N MET A 1 3.55 -8.77 -17.65
CA MET A 1 2.94 -9.34 -16.42
C MET A 1 1.44 -9.13 -16.52
N PRO A 2 0.60 -10.07 -16.07
CA PRO A 2 -0.84 -9.82 -15.95
C PRO A 2 -1.08 -8.64 -14.99
N SER A 3 -2.14 -7.87 -15.25
CA SER A 3 -2.54 -6.73 -14.43
C SER A 3 -2.90 -7.19 -13.01
N LEU A 4 -2.29 -6.57 -12.00
CA LEU A 4 -2.50 -6.85 -10.59
C LEU A 4 -3.88 -6.35 -10.14
N ILE A 5 -4.31 -5.19 -10.61
CA ILE A 5 -5.65 -4.67 -10.29
C ILE A 5 -6.70 -5.64 -10.84
N GLN A 6 -6.51 -6.17 -12.05
CA GLN A 6 -7.42 -7.15 -12.66
C GLN A 6 -7.40 -8.51 -11.96
N SER A 7 -6.22 -9.03 -11.57
CA SER A 7 -6.15 -10.34 -10.88
C SER A 7 -6.90 -10.32 -9.55
N LEU A 8 -6.89 -9.18 -8.87
CA LEU A 8 -7.54 -9.00 -7.58
C LEU A 8 -9.01 -8.56 -7.68
N ASN A 9 -9.56 -8.27 -8.87
CA ASN A 9 -10.89 -7.64 -9.03
C ASN A 9 -12.07 -8.38 -8.37
N HIS A 10 -11.88 -9.66 -8.04
CA HIS A 10 -12.86 -10.46 -7.31
C HIS A 10 -12.98 -10.06 -5.82
N LEU A 11 -11.95 -9.45 -5.23
CA LEU A 11 -11.96 -8.95 -3.86
C LEU A 11 -12.86 -7.73 -3.72
N LYS A 12 -13.58 -7.69 -2.62
CA LYS A 12 -14.33 -6.53 -2.15
C LYS A 12 -13.68 -5.96 -0.91
N THR A 13 -14.06 -4.73 -0.55
CA THR A 13 -13.49 -4.06 0.61
C THR A 13 -13.75 -4.85 1.89
N GLU A 14 -14.90 -5.51 2.02
CA GLU A 14 -15.23 -6.38 3.15
C GLU A 14 -14.41 -7.68 3.23
N ASP A 15 -13.72 -8.09 2.15
CA ASP A 15 -12.90 -9.30 2.15
C ASP A 15 -11.52 -9.07 2.81
N ILE A 16 -11.15 -7.81 3.07
CA ILE A 16 -9.90 -7.47 3.75
C ILE A 16 -10.14 -7.40 5.26
N PRO A 17 -9.30 -8.04 6.09
CA PRO A 17 -9.42 -8.03 7.54
C PRO A 17 -8.89 -6.73 8.15
N TRP A 18 -9.50 -5.58 7.83
CA TRP A 18 -9.02 -4.24 8.18
C TRP A 18 -8.71 -4.04 9.67
N SER A 19 -9.53 -4.61 10.56
CA SER A 19 -9.33 -4.55 12.02
C SER A 19 -8.10 -5.30 12.49
N ARG A 20 -7.48 -6.11 11.64
CA ARG A 20 -6.31 -6.94 11.94
C ARG A 20 -5.05 -6.48 11.20
N LEU A 21 -5.17 -5.42 10.38
CA LEU A 21 -4.06 -4.78 9.68
C LEU A 21 -3.67 -3.49 10.38
N THR A 22 -2.38 -3.27 10.54
CA THR A 22 -1.85 -2.10 11.25
C THR A 22 -1.82 -0.82 10.41
N THR A 23 -1.98 0.29 11.12
CA THR A 23 -1.73 1.67 10.67
C THR A 23 -0.74 2.32 11.65
N PRO A 24 -0.22 3.53 11.38
CA PRO A 24 0.59 4.28 12.34
C PRO A 24 -0.07 4.53 13.69
N TYR A 25 -1.40 4.46 13.76
CA TYR A 25 -2.20 4.88 14.91
C TYR A 25 -3.11 3.77 15.43
N GLY A 26 -2.85 2.49 15.09
CA GLY A 26 -3.66 1.37 15.54
C GLY A 26 -3.99 0.41 14.40
N LYS A 27 -5.28 0.17 14.17
CA LYS A 27 -5.77 -0.75 13.13
C LYS A 27 -6.50 -0.04 11.99
N GLY A 28 -6.64 -0.71 10.86
CA GLY A 28 -7.27 -0.16 9.64
C GLY A 28 -8.79 -0.12 9.64
N THR A 29 -9.47 -0.37 10.77
CA THR A 29 -10.92 -0.61 10.87
C THR A 29 -11.77 0.46 10.17
N GLU A 30 -11.35 1.72 10.22
CA GLU A 30 -12.09 2.86 9.63
C GLU A 30 -11.87 3.05 8.12
N ILE A 31 -10.83 2.44 7.54
CA ILE A 31 -10.41 2.67 6.15
C ILE A 31 -11.56 2.46 5.13
N PRO A 32 -12.39 1.39 5.21
CA PRO A 32 -13.51 1.21 4.30
C PRO A 32 -14.48 2.40 4.26
N ASP A 33 -14.74 2.98 5.42
CA ASP A 33 -15.65 4.13 5.55
C ASP A 33 -14.97 5.40 5.05
N LEU A 34 -13.69 5.61 5.36
CA LEU A 34 -12.92 6.73 4.85
C LEU A 34 -12.82 6.73 3.31
N ILE A 35 -12.65 5.57 2.67
CA ILE A 35 -12.65 5.44 1.20
C ILE A 35 -14.02 5.87 0.66
N ARG A 36 -15.11 5.31 1.20
CA ARG A 36 -16.48 5.61 0.78
C ARG A 36 -16.83 7.10 0.92
N GLU A 37 -16.35 7.72 2.00
CA GLU A 37 -16.53 9.14 2.30
C GLU A 37 -15.52 10.04 1.58
N ARG A 38 -14.55 9.45 0.86
CA ARG A 38 -13.47 10.15 0.15
C ARG A 38 -12.65 11.07 1.06
N ARG A 39 -12.42 10.63 2.31
CA ARG A 39 -11.64 11.35 3.33
C ARG A 39 -10.13 11.12 3.16
N PHE A 40 -9.62 11.51 1.99
CA PHE A 40 -8.25 11.21 1.57
C PHE A 40 -7.15 11.77 2.49
N GLY A 41 -7.40 12.89 3.17
CA GLY A 41 -6.43 13.45 4.13
C GLY A 41 -6.16 12.51 5.30
N GLU A 42 -7.20 11.82 5.80
CA GLU A 42 -7.07 10.84 6.88
C GLU A 42 -6.49 9.54 6.36
N ILE A 43 -6.95 9.08 5.20
CA ILE A 43 -6.39 7.90 4.54
C ILE A 43 -4.87 8.02 4.39
N GLY A 44 -4.39 9.17 3.91
CA GLY A 44 -2.96 9.38 3.71
C GLY A 44 -2.15 9.22 5.00
N GLN A 45 -2.68 9.67 6.14
CA GLN A 45 -2.04 9.49 7.46
C GLN A 45 -2.07 8.04 7.96
N LEU A 46 -2.93 7.18 7.43
CA LEU A 46 -3.05 5.77 7.84
C LEU A 46 -2.22 4.82 6.96
N VAL A 47 -1.95 5.19 5.71
CA VAL A 47 -1.22 4.36 4.75
C VAL A 47 0.26 4.73 4.64
N GLU A 48 0.63 5.95 5.03
CA GLU A 48 2.01 6.41 5.04
C GLU A 48 2.21 7.32 6.25
N HIS A 49 3.31 7.12 6.97
CA HIS A 49 3.74 8.06 8.00
C HIS A 49 5.26 8.08 8.12
N GLN A 50 5.84 9.28 7.97
CA GLN A 50 7.28 9.54 8.07
C GLN A 50 8.13 8.65 7.14
N GLY A 51 7.68 8.45 5.90
CA GLY A 51 8.35 7.66 4.87
C GLY A 51 8.15 6.15 5.02
N THR A 52 7.29 5.70 5.94
CA THR A 52 7.02 4.28 6.19
C THR A 52 5.64 3.89 5.70
N LEU A 53 5.56 2.82 4.89
CA LEU A 53 4.30 2.19 4.50
C LEU A 53 3.89 1.13 5.54
N TRP A 54 2.58 0.95 5.68
CA TRP A 54 1.96 0.10 6.70
C TRP A 54 1.21 -1.07 6.06
N GLN A 55 0.81 -2.05 6.87
CA GLN A 55 0.15 -3.26 6.37
C GLN A 55 -1.10 -2.96 5.52
N VAL A 56 -1.82 -1.90 5.85
CA VAL A 56 -3.01 -1.46 5.13
C VAL A 56 -2.74 -0.89 3.74
N THR A 57 -1.53 -0.37 3.47
CA THR A 57 -1.24 0.47 2.29
C THR A 57 -1.59 -0.16 0.95
N PRO A 58 -1.11 -1.36 0.59
CA PRO A 58 -1.41 -1.93 -0.72
C PRO A 58 -2.91 -2.19 -0.92
N TRP A 59 -3.63 -2.53 0.15
CA TRP A 59 -5.07 -2.79 0.10
C TRP A 59 -5.88 -1.51 -0.05
N THR A 60 -5.53 -0.47 0.70
CA THR A 60 -6.16 0.84 0.57
C THR A 60 -5.98 1.40 -0.84
N LEU A 61 -4.75 1.32 -1.38
CA LEU A 61 -4.47 1.72 -2.75
C LEU A 61 -5.29 0.92 -3.76
N LEU A 62 -5.38 -0.40 -3.62
CA LEU A 62 -6.16 -1.25 -4.53
C LEU A 62 -7.60 -0.74 -4.69
N PHE A 63 -8.28 -0.42 -3.59
CA PHE A 63 -9.67 0.04 -3.66
C PHE A 63 -9.78 1.48 -4.15
N MET A 64 -8.90 2.39 -3.70
CA MET A 64 -8.90 3.77 -4.21
C MET A 64 -8.67 3.82 -5.73
N LEU A 65 -7.70 3.05 -6.23
CA LEU A 65 -7.38 3.00 -7.66
C LEU A 65 -8.50 2.37 -8.50
N ARG A 66 -9.28 1.45 -7.92
CA ARG A 66 -10.49 0.93 -8.59
C ARG A 66 -11.58 1.99 -8.74
N GLU A 67 -11.81 2.83 -7.72
CA GLU A 67 -12.78 3.94 -7.81
C GLU A 67 -12.33 5.03 -8.81
N SER A 68 -11.02 5.13 -9.01
CA SER A 68 -10.39 6.05 -9.96
C SER A 68 -10.01 5.41 -11.29
N ALA A 69 -10.43 4.17 -11.55
CA ALA A 69 -10.11 3.44 -12.76
C ALA A 69 -10.54 4.22 -14.03
N GLY A 70 -9.60 4.33 -14.97
CA GLY A 70 -9.81 5.04 -16.24
C GLY A 70 -9.66 6.56 -16.18
N LYS A 71 -9.37 7.15 -15.02
CA LYS A 71 -9.00 8.57 -14.88
C LYS A 71 -7.48 8.74 -14.93
N ARG A 72 -7.03 9.88 -15.45
CA ARG A 72 -5.61 10.28 -15.36
C ARG A 72 -5.33 10.89 -13.98
N LEU A 73 -4.07 10.83 -13.53
CA LEU A 73 -3.69 11.34 -12.22
C LEU A 73 -4.06 12.83 -12.05
N ASP A 74 -3.81 13.65 -13.07
CA ASP A 74 -4.12 15.09 -13.09
C ASP A 74 -5.62 15.43 -13.04
N GLU A 75 -6.50 14.47 -13.32
CA GLU A 75 -7.96 14.61 -13.23
C GLU A 75 -8.53 14.33 -11.83
N LEU A 76 -7.73 13.76 -10.93
CA LEU A 76 -8.17 13.38 -9.59
C LEU A 76 -8.20 14.58 -8.63
N PRO A 77 -9.01 14.53 -7.55
CA PRO A 77 -8.94 15.53 -6.48
C PRO A 77 -7.52 15.67 -5.91
N GLU A 78 -7.14 16.89 -5.55
CA GLU A 78 -5.79 17.17 -5.03
C GLU A 78 -5.44 16.34 -3.81
N ASN A 79 -6.38 16.18 -2.88
CA ASN A 79 -6.21 15.38 -1.68
C ASN A 79 -6.08 13.87 -2.00
N GLU A 80 -6.73 13.36 -3.05
CA GLU A 80 -6.54 11.98 -3.51
C GLU A 80 -5.14 11.79 -4.11
N ARG A 81 -4.72 12.70 -4.98
CA ARG A 81 -3.35 12.69 -5.55
C ARG A 81 -2.28 12.77 -4.49
N TRP A 82 -2.53 13.52 -3.41
CA TRP A 82 -1.58 13.65 -2.31
C TRP A 82 -1.29 12.29 -1.65
N VAL A 83 -2.30 11.43 -1.47
CA VAL A 83 -2.10 10.07 -0.94
C VAL A 83 -1.19 9.25 -1.86
N TYR A 84 -1.48 9.21 -3.17
CA TYR A 84 -0.65 8.47 -4.13
C TYR A 84 0.78 8.99 -4.17
N LYS A 85 0.96 10.31 -4.11
CA LYS A 85 2.27 10.94 -4.09
C LYS A 85 3.05 10.59 -2.81
N ALA A 86 2.43 10.64 -1.64
CA ALA A 86 3.08 10.30 -0.38
C ALA A 86 3.58 8.85 -0.38
N VAL A 87 2.74 7.91 -0.84
CA VAL A 87 3.14 6.50 -0.98
C VAL A 87 4.27 6.34 -1.99
N TRP A 88 4.21 7.05 -3.13
CA TRP A 88 5.27 7.00 -4.14
C TRP A 88 6.61 7.55 -3.63
N GLU A 89 6.59 8.64 -2.86
CA GLU A 89 7.80 9.21 -2.25
C GLU A 89 8.44 8.22 -1.27
N ALA A 90 7.64 7.56 -0.41
CA ALA A 90 8.14 6.52 0.48
C ALA A 90 8.76 5.32 -0.28
N ILE A 91 8.16 4.91 -1.41
CA ILE A 91 8.73 3.87 -2.29
C ILE A 91 10.08 4.31 -2.83
N ARG A 92 10.18 5.54 -3.35
CA ARG A 92 11.43 6.06 -3.91
C ARG A 92 12.54 6.13 -2.87
N ASP A 93 12.24 6.56 -1.65
CA ASP A 93 13.24 6.65 -0.58
C ASP A 93 13.85 5.27 -0.27
N VAL A 94 13.03 4.22 -0.24
CA VAL A 94 13.51 2.83 -0.06
C VAL A 94 14.34 2.37 -1.25
N GLU A 95 13.92 2.65 -2.49
CA GLU A 95 14.68 2.28 -3.69
C GLU A 95 16.04 3.02 -3.77
N GLU A 96 16.05 4.32 -3.46
CA GLU A 96 17.24 5.17 -3.48
C GLU A 96 18.23 4.82 -2.36
N SER A 97 17.75 4.21 -1.26
CA SER A 97 18.62 3.69 -0.19
C SER A 97 19.58 2.59 -0.67
N GLY A 98 19.24 1.92 -1.78
CA GLY A 98 20.01 0.80 -2.32
C GLY A 98 19.98 -0.46 -1.46
N GLN A 99 19.07 -0.55 -0.49
CA GLN A 99 18.84 -1.77 0.28
C GLN A 99 18.38 -2.90 -0.64
N GLU A 100 18.94 -4.10 -0.43
CA GLU A 100 18.52 -5.28 -1.17
C GLU A 100 17.07 -5.62 -0.79
N ILE A 101 16.20 -5.73 -1.79
CA ILE A 101 14.82 -6.15 -1.58
C ILE A 101 14.84 -7.67 -1.32
N PRO A 102 14.42 -8.14 -0.13
CA PRO A 102 14.37 -9.57 0.16
C PRO A 102 13.38 -10.29 -0.75
N GLU A 103 13.47 -11.62 -0.82
CA GLU A 103 12.45 -12.43 -1.48
C GLU A 103 11.11 -12.21 -0.77
N TYR A 104 10.09 -11.79 -1.52
CA TYR A 104 8.75 -11.48 -1.03
C TYR A 104 7.73 -12.45 -1.64
N PRO A 105 6.54 -12.63 -1.01
CA PRO A 105 5.50 -13.51 -1.53
C PRO A 105 5.11 -13.15 -2.98
N ALA A 106 4.89 -14.15 -3.83
CA ALA A 106 4.52 -13.92 -5.23
C ALA A 106 3.05 -13.49 -5.39
N ASP A 107 2.16 -13.98 -4.52
CA ASP A 107 0.75 -13.64 -4.47
C ASP A 107 0.49 -12.65 -3.32
N PRO A 108 -0.05 -11.44 -3.57
CA PRO A 108 -0.32 -10.47 -2.51
C PRO A 108 -1.32 -10.98 -1.47
N LEU A 109 -2.18 -11.94 -1.80
CA LEU A 109 -3.10 -12.56 -0.84
C LEU A 109 -2.36 -13.31 0.28
N GLU A 110 -1.10 -13.67 0.08
CA GLU A 110 -0.28 -14.26 1.14
C GLU A 110 -0.06 -13.29 2.31
N LEU A 111 -0.13 -11.98 2.09
CA LEU A 111 -0.04 -10.97 3.14
C LEU A 111 -1.28 -10.93 4.05
N LEU A 112 -2.35 -11.67 3.71
CA LEU A 112 -3.57 -11.80 4.51
C LEU A 112 -3.67 -13.16 5.22
N ARG A 113 -2.57 -13.93 5.26
CA ARG A 113 -2.52 -15.19 6.01
C ARG A 113 -2.57 -14.94 7.51
N GLU A 114 -3.22 -15.85 8.22
CA GLU A 114 -3.50 -15.75 9.66
C GLU A 114 -2.25 -15.44 10.50
N GLU A 115 -1.10 -15.97 10.11
CA GLU A 115 0.18 -15.79 10.83
C GLU A 115 0.70 -14.34 10.77
N LEU A 116 0.29 -13.56 9.76
CA LEU A 116 0.68 -12.17 9.57
C LEU A 116 -0.35 -11.19 10.15
N LEU A 117 -1.55 -11.67 10.45
CA LEU A 117 -2.64 -10.86 10.99
C LEU A 117 -2.53 -10.71 12.51
N TRP A 118 -2.87 -9.52 12.98
CA TRP A 118 -3.01 -9.24 14.41
C TRP A 118 -4.27 -9.88 14.97
N ALA A 119 -4.33 -10.13 16.28
CA ALA A 119 -5.55 -10.65 16.90
C ALA A 119 -6.68 -9.61 16.83
N GLU A 120 -7.93 -10.05 16.72
CA GLU A 120 -9.09 -9.12 16.73
C GLU A 120 -9.24 -8.41 18.08
N ASP A 121 -8.87 -9.09 19.17
CA ASP A 121 -8.98 -8.59 20.54
C ASP A 121 -7.65 -8.05 21.10
N SER A 122 -6.60 -7.89 20.27
CA SER A 122 -5.38 -7.21 20.75
C SER A 122 -5.72 -5.72 20.89
N ASP A 123 -5.78 -5.23 22.12
CA ASP A 123 -5.91 -3.80 22.37
C ASP A 123 -4.79 -3.06 21.61
N GLU A 124 -5.10 -1.90 21.02
CA GLU A 124 -4.12 -1.11 20.24
C GLU A 124 -2.87 -0.73 21.07
N GLU A 125 -3.01 -0.79 22.40
CA GLU A 125 -1.98 -0.58 23.42
C GLU A 125 -1.27 -1.87 23.87
N ASP A 126 -1.47 -3.03 23.23
CA ASP A 126 -0.69 -4.23 23.55
C ASP A 126 0.75 -4.09 23.03
N GLU A 127 1.50 -3.22 23.71
CA GLU A 127 2.90 -2.90 23.50
C GLU A 127 3.75 -4.18 23.43
N SER A 128 3.30 -5.28 24.05
CA SER A 128 4.00 -6.56 24.07
C SER A 128 4.19 -7.15 22.67
N GLU A 129 3.16 -7.10 21.81
CA GLU A 129 3.26 -7.60 20.42
C GLU A 129 4.04 -6.63 19.52
N TRP A 130 3.96 -5.32 19.78
CA TRP A 130 4.77 -4.30 19.09
C TRP A 130 6.26 -4.38 19.42
N LEU A 131 6.60 -4.76 20.65
CA LEU A 131 7.97 -4.92 21.14
C LEU A 131 8.54 -6.33 20.89
N ALA A 132 7.76 -7.23 20.28
CA ALA A 132 8.23 -8.56 19.92
C ALA A 132 9.31 -8.48 18.85
N GLU A 133 10.35 -9.31 18.97
CA GLU A 133 11.43 -9.40 17.97
C GLU A 133 10.91 -9.81 16.58
N GLU A 134 9.81 -10.58 16.54
CA GLU A 134 9.13 -11.04 15.33
C GLU A 134 7.70 -10.48 15.29
N MET A 135 7.59 -9.17 15.08
CA MET A 135 6.30 -8.50 14.93
C MET A 135 5.54 -9.03 13.71
N ARG A 136 4.28 -9.46 13.91
CA ARG A 136 3.46 -10.11 12.86
C ARG A 136 3.30 -9.21 11.64
N GLY A 137 3.57 -9.78 10.46
CA GLY A 137 3.52 -9.06 9.19
C GLY A 137 4.59 -7.98 9.01
N TYR A 138 5.64 -7.98 9.83
CA TYR A 138 6.81 -7.10 9.64
C TYR A 138 8.12 -7.88 9.53
N ASP A 139 8.03 -9.17 9.23
CA ASP A 139 9.18 -9.88 8.71
C ASP A 139 9.67 -9.19 7.40
N PRO A 140 10.97 -9.28 7.08
CA PRO A 140 11.53 -8.55 5.94
C PRO A 140 10.80 -8.79 4.61
N ALA A 141 10.29 -9.99 4.37
CA ALA A 141 9.60 -10.35 3.13
C ALA A 141 8.24 -9.67 3.03
N SER A 142 7.42 -9.75 4.10
CA SER A 142 6.11 -9.08 4.15
C SER A 142 6.26 -7.56 4.10
N PHE A 143 7.22 -7.01 4.84
CA PHE A 143 7.44 -5.56 4.86
C PHE A 143 7.86 -5.03 3.48
N ALA A 144 8.78 -5.71 2.79
CA ALA A 144 9.16 -5.36 1.43
C ALA A 144 7.98 -5.46 0.45
N ALA A 145 7.09 -6.44 0.63
CA ALA A 145 5.92 -6.62 -0.21
C ALA A 145 4.95 -5.41 -0.18
N TYR A 146 4.85 -4.69 0.95
CA TYR A 146 4.02 -3.48 1.04
C TYR A 146 4.46 -2.42 0.04
N TYR A 147 5.77 -2.22 -0.09
CA TYR A 147 6.35 -1.29 -1.06
C TYR A 147 6.22 -1.80 -2.49
N VAL A 148 6.54 -3.07 -2.72
CA VAL A 148 6.51 -3.67 -4.06
C VAL A 148 5.10 -3.65 -4.64
N TYR A 149 4.09 -4.12 -3.91
CA TYR A 149 2.72 -4.15 -4.42
C TYR A 149 2.12 -2.76 -4.53
N SER A 150 2.41 -1.84 -3.60
CA SER A 150 1.98 -0.44 -3.73
C SER A 150 2.57 0.21 -4.98
N ARG A 151 3.85 -0.03 -5.27
CA ARG A 151 4.51 0.43 -6.50
C ARG A 151 3.84 -0.14 -7.74
N MET A 152 3.62 -1.45 -7.80
CA MET A 152 2.97 -2.12 -8.93
C MET A 152 1.56 -1.56 -9.19
N LEU A 153 0.78 -1.31 -8.14
CA LEU A 153 -0.55 -0.72 -8.24
C LEU A 153 -0.51 0.69 -8.83
N LEU A 154 0.40 1.55 -8.32
CA LEU A 154 0.55 2.92 -8.80
C LEU A 154 1.06 3.00 -10.24
N GLU A 155 2.06 2.17 -10.60
CA GLU A 155 2.59 2.09 -11.96
C GLU A 155 1.55 1.57 -12.96
N GLU A 156 0.69 0.64 -12.54
CA GLU A 156 -0.37 0.12 -13.38
C GLU A 156 -1.48 1.14 -13.61
N ALA A 157 -1.85 1.91 -12.59
CA ALA A 157 -2.90 2.91 -12.68
C ALA A 157 -2.45 4.20 -13.39
N PHE A 158 -1.20 4.64 -13.16
CA PHE A 158 -0.68 5.91 -13.65
C PHE A 158 0.72 5.74 -14.25
N SER A 159 0.82 4.88 -15.28
CA SER A 159 2.09 4.52 -15.91
C SER A 159 2.90 5.70 -16.43
N ASP A 160 2.23 6.77 -16.89
CA ASP A 160 2.90 7.95 -17.45
C ASP A 160 3.47 8.88 -16.36
N ASP A 161 2.95 8.78 -15.13
CA ASP A 161 3.30 9.65 -14.00
C ASP A 161 4.35 9.00 -13.08
N TYR A 162 4.24 7.68 -12.87
CA TYR A 162 5.09 6.92 -11.95
C TYR A 162 5.96 5.87 -12.65
N GLY A 163 5.72 5.58 -13.94
CA GLY A 163 6.53 4.63 -14.67
C GLY A 163 7.99 5.07 -14.78
N THR A 164 8.90 4.10 -14.70
CA THR A 164 10.29 4.29 -15.08
C THR A 164 10.34 4.79 -16.52
N ASN A 165 10.65 6.07 -16.71
CA ASN A 165 11.04 6.65 -17.99
C ASN A 165 12.45 6.15 -18.38
N ALA A 166 12.70 4.83 -18.27
CA ALA A 166 13.89 4.16 -18.75
C ALA A 166 13.71 3.88 -20.26
N LYS A 167 13.70 4.95 -21.06
CA LYS A 167 14.02 5.07 -22.51
C LYS A 167 13.29 6.25 -23.18
N ARG A 168 13.54 7.47 -22.72
CA ARG A 168 13.40 8.69 -23.55
C ARG A 168 14.55 9.66 -23.33
N SER A 169 15.80 9.18 -23.45
CA SER A 169 16.94 10.07 -23.70
C SER A 169 18.11 9.43 -24.48
N GLU A 170 17.85 8.40 -25.28
CA GLU A 170 18.84 7.89 -26.26
C GLU A 170 18.18 7.78 -27.64
N ARG A 171 17.73 8.91 -28.19
CA ARG A 171 17.56 9.09 -29.64
C ARG A 171 17.45 10.57 -30.02
N SER A 172 18.55 11.27 -29.80
CA SER A 172 18.91 12.59 -30.32
C SER A 172 20.26 12.88 -29.65
N GLU A 173 21.41 12.81 -30.29
CA GLU A 173 21.82 12.99 -31.69
C GLU A 173 22.94 12.00 -32.07
#